data_AF-A0A257LH00-F1
#
_entry.id   AF-A0A257LH00-F1
#
_cell.length_a   1.000
_cell.length_b   1.000
_cell.length_c   1.000
_cell.angle_alpha   90.00
_cell.angle_beta   90.00
_cell.angle_gamma   90.00
#
_symmetry.space_group_name_H-M   'P 1'
#
loop_
_entity.id
_entity.type
_entity.pdbx_description
1 polymer ?
#
loop_
_entity_poly.entity_id
_entity_poly.type
_entity_poly.pdbx_seq_one_letter_code
_entity_poly.pdbx_strand_id
1 'polypeptide(L)'
;MSARQPTAALAAKPLTSYRPYWAKRFGTAPFLPSTRAEMDALGWDSCDIVIISGDAYVDHPSFGMAVIGRMLESQGFRVGIIAQPAWQSAAPFAELGRPNLFFGVTAGNM
;
A
#
# COMPACT_ATOMS: atom_id res chain seq x y z
N MET A 1 28.19 -24.18 -35.46
CA MET A 1 26.99 -23.85 -34.68
C MET A 1 27.42 -23.63 -33.24
N SER A 2 27.57 -22.38 -32.80
CA SER A 2 27.97 -22.04 -31.43
C SER A 2 26.71 -21.88 -30.58
N ALA A 3 26.56 -22.71 -29.56
CA ALA A 3 25.43 -22.65 -28.63
C ALA A 3 25.52 -21.36 -27.82
N ARG A 4 24.45 -20.54 -27.84
CA ARG A 4 24.32 -19.38 -26.95
C ARG A 4 24.28 -19.89 -25.52
N GLN A 5 25.26 -19.48 -24.71
CA GLN A 5 25.20 -19.66 -23.26
C GLN A 5 23.99 -18.90 -22.70
N PRO A 6 23.27 -19.46 -21.71
CA PRO A 6 22.20 -18.75 -21.04
C PRO A 6 22.78 -17.56 -20.27
N THR A 7 22.25 -16.37 -20.51
CA THR A 7 22.55 -15.18 -19.70
C THR A 7 22.20 -15.50 -18.25
N ALA A 8 23.16 -15.43 -17.34
CA ALA A 8 22.90 -15.57 -15.92
C ALA A 8 21.81 -14.56 -15.52
N ALA A 9 20.65 -15.03 -15.10
CA ALA A 9 19.58 -14.16 -14.64
C ALA A 9 20.12 -13.29 -13.50
N LEU A 10 20.06 -11.97 -13.67
CA LEU A 10 20.45 -11.03 -12.61
C LEU A 10 19.59 -11.34 -11.38
N ALA A 11 20.22 -11.69 -10.27
CA ALA A 11 19.53 -11.92 -9.01
C ALA A 11 18.75 -10.66 -8.62
N ALA A 12 17.46 -10.82 -8.29
CA ALA A 12 16.62 -9.70 -7.90
C ALA A 12 17.16 -9.04 -6.61
N LYS A 13 17.20 -7.70 -6.61
CA LYS A 13 17.60 -6.93 -5.43
C LYS A 13 16.60 -7.17 -4.28
N PRO A 14 17.04 -7.48 -3.05
CA PRO A 14 16.15 -7.66 -1.91
C PRO A 14 15.29 -6.42 -1.65
N LEU A 15 14.00 -6.61 -1.35
CA LEU A 15 13.06 -5.52 -1.08
C LEU A 15 13.49 -4.62 0.09
N THR A 16 14.19 -5.17 1.07
CA THR A 16 14.68 -4.43 2.24
C THR A 16 15.94 -3.59 1.99
N SER A 17 16.52 -3.67 0.79
CA SER A 17 17.77 -2.97 0.44
C SER A 17 17.54 -1.66 -0.32
N TYR A 18 16.29 -1.27 -0.54
CA TYR A 18 15.94 0.05 -1.07
C TYR A 18 16.07 1.10 0.03
N ARG A 19 16.49 2.32 -0.34
CA ARG A 19 16.47 3.44 0.60
C ARG A 19 15.01 3.73 0.94
N PRO A 20 14.64 3.82 2.23
CA PRO A 20 13.28 4.15 2.60
C PRO A 20 12.84 5.48 2.00
N TYR A 21 11.56 5.56 1.66
CA TYR A 21 10.93 6.78 1.19
C TYR A 21 10.96 7.87 2.26
N TRP A 22 10.92 9.14 1.82
CA TRP A 22 11.14 10.29 2.71
C TRP A 22 10.09 10.37 3.83
N ALA A 23 8.88 9.87 3.58
CA ALA A 23 7.76 9.95 4.51
C ALA A 23 7.94 9.01 5.73
N LYS A 24 8.98 8.16 5.77
CA LYS A 24 9.37 7.38 6.96
C LYS A 24 9.51 8.24 8.23
N ARG A 25 9.80 9.55 8.08
CA ARG A 25 9.87 10.50 9.20
C ARG A 25 8.59 10.62 10.02
N PHE A 26 7.43 10.27 9.46
CA PHE A 26 6.14 10.28 10.17
C PHE A 26 5.91 9.03 11.04
N GLY A 27 6.79 8.02 10.95
CA GLY A 27 6.59 6.74 11.65
C GLY A 27 5.53 5.86 11.00
N THR A 28 5.11 4.83 11.73
CA THR A 28 4.10 3.86 11.31
C THR A 28 2.79 4.10 12.05
N ALA A 29 1.66 3.91 11.38
CA ALA A 29 0.34 4.02 11.99
C ALA A 29 0.00 2.74 12.78
N PRO A 30 -0.74 2.84 13.92
CA PRO A 30 -1.22 1.67 14.65
C PRO A 30 -2.04 0.72 13.77
N PHE A 31 -2.88 1.29 12.91
CA PHE A 31 -3.61 0.65 11.81
C PHE A 31 -3.45 1.54 10.57
N LEU A 32 -3.46 0.96 9.36
CA LEU A 32 -3.54 1.77 8.14
C LEU A 32 -4.79 2.67 8.21
N PRO A 33 -4.66 4.00 8.03
CA PRO A 33 -5.81 4.90 8.10
C PRO A 33 -6.82 4.57 7.00
N SER A 34 -8.08 4.56 7.40
CA SER A 34 -9.25 4.33 6.56
C SER A 34 -10.12 5.56 6.39
N THR A 35 -9.87 6.60 7.19
CA THR A 35 -10.58 7.89 7.14
C THR A 35 -9.64 9.08 7.11
N ARG A 36 -10.15 10.25 6.70
CA ARG A 36 -9.41 11.51 6.79
C ARG A 36 -9.04 11.91 8.21
N ALA A 37 -9.92 11.69 9.18
CA ALA A 37 -9.66 12.02 10.57
C ALA A 37 -8.48 11.22 11.15
N GLU A 38 -8.34 9.95 10.76
CA GLU A 38 -7.18 9.12 11.13
C GLU A 38 -5.89 9.62 10.47
N MET A 39 -5.94 10.07 9.21
CA MET A 39 -4.80 10.70 8.55
C MET A 39 -4.37 11.99 9.28
N ASP A 40 -5.33 12.83 9.68
CA ASP A 40 -5.05 14.06 10.43
C ASP A 40 -4.39 13.75 11.78
N ALA A 41 -4.86 12.71 12.49
CA ALA A 41 -4.26 12.26 13.75
C ALA A 41 -2.82 11.75 13.58
N LEU A 42 -2.46 11.24 12.40
CA LEU A 42 -1.10 10.85 12.02
C LEU A 42 -0.26 12.03 11.49
N GLY A 43 -0.86 13.22 11.32
CA GLY A 43 -0.22 14.39 10.71
C GLY A 43 0.01 14.22 9.20
N TRP A 44 -0.80 13.40 8.53
CA TRP A 44 -0.69 13.12 7.10
C TRP A 44 -1.67 13.98 6.29
N ASP A 45 -1.16 14.85 5.43
CA ASP A 45 -1.96 15.63 4.48
C ASP A 45 -2.54 14.79 3.32
N SER A 46 -1.88 13.65 3.02
CA SER A 46 -2.13 12.81 1.86
C SER A 46 -1.53 11.42 2.10
N CYS A 47 -2.12 10.41 1.46
CA CYS A 47 -1.48 9.11 1.33
C CYS A 47 -0.53 9.12 0.12
N ASP A 48 0.58 8.40 0.19
CA ASP A 48 1.39 8.13 -0.99
C ASP A 48 0.76 7.02 -1.83
N ILE A 49 0.15 6.03 -1.15
CA ILE A 49 -0.53 4.90 -1.76
C ILE A 49 -1.87 4.69 -1.04
N VAL A 50 -2.95 4.47 -1.80
CA VAL A 50 -4.25 4.06 -1.24
C VAL A 50 -4.57 2.67 -1.76
N ILE A 51 -4.82 1.74 -0.85
CA ILE A 51 -5.27 0.38 -1.18
C ILE A 51 -6.79 0.37 -1.17
N ILE A 52 -7.41 -0.13 -2.24
CA ILE A 52 -8.85 -0.38 -2.32
C ILE A 52 -9.05 -1.90 -2.22
N SER A 53 -9.84 -2.34 -1.24
CA SER A 53 -10.16 -3.75 -1.04
C SER A 53 -11.65 -4.02 -1.21
N GLY A 54 -12.00 -5.10 -1.93
CA GLY A 54 -13.35 -5.64 -2.00
C GLY A 54 -13.80 -6.40 -0.74
N ASP A 55 -12.91 -6.58 0.24
CA ASP A 55 -13.13 -7.29 1.49
C ASP A 55 -12.89 -6.37 2.69
N ALA A 56 -13.30 -6.80 3.87
CA ALA A 56 -13.07 -6.08 5.11
C ALA A 56 -11.56 -5.92 5.38
N TYR A 57 -11.17 -4.78 5.94
CA TYR A 57 -9.81 -4.60 6.41
C TYR A 57 -9.63 -5.24 7.79
N VAL A 58 -8.84 -6.31 7.81
CA VAL A 58 -8.29 -6.90 9.03
C VAL A 58 -6.79 -6.82 8.94
N ASP A 59 -6.16 -6.13 9.89
CA ASP A 59 -4.72 -5.92 9.92
C ASP A 59 -3.99 -7.15 10.47
N HIS A 60 -3.97 -8.22 9.68
CA HIS A 60 -3.44 -9.52 10.06
C HIS A 60 -2.58 -10.12 8.93
N PRO A 61 -1.46 -10.82 9.22
CA PRO A 61 -0.57 -11.37 8.20
C PRO A 61 -1.21 -12.45 7.30
N SER A 62 -2.38 -12.96 7.66
CA SER A 62 -3.17 -13.85 6.77
C SER A 62 -3.98 -13.11 5.70
N PHE A 63 -3.97 -11.77 5.71
CA PHE A 63 -4.71 -10.92 4.77
C PHE A 63 -3.72 -10.22 3.83
N GLY A 64 -3.78 -10.56 2.54
CA GLY A 64 -2.79 -10.10 1.55
C GLY A 64 -2.66 -8.58 1.44
N MET A 65 -3.77 -7.84 1.52
CA MET A 65 -3.74 -6.38 1.51
C MET A 65 -3.05 -5.78 2.74
N ALA A 66 -3.19 -6.40 3.91
CA ALA A 66 -2.49 -5.96 5.12
C ALA A 66 -0.98 -6.19 4.99
N VAL A 67 -0.56 -7.36 4.48
CA VAL A 67 0.85 -7.66 4.23
C VAL A 67 1.45 -6.66 3.23
N ILE A 68 0.78 -6.38 2.12
CA ILE A 68 1.24 -5.40 1.12
C ILE A 68 1.30 -3.99 1.72
N GLY A 69 0.26 -3.56 2.44
CA GLY A 69 0.21 -2.24 3.06
C GLY A 69 1.31 -2.03 4.09
N ARG A 70 1.52 -3.01 4.98
CA ARG A 70 2.59 -2.98 5.99
C ARG A 70 3.99 -3.10 5.38
N MET A 71 4.15 -3.86 4.31
CA MET A 71 5.41 -3.88 3.55
C MET A 71 5.72 -2.49 2.99
N LEU A 72 4.76 -1.84 2.32
CA LEU A 72 4.94 -0.50 1.77
C LEU A 72 5.20 0.55 2.86
N GLU A 73 4.46 0.50 3.96
CA GLU A 73 4.69 1.37 5.12
C GLU A 73 6.10 1.17 5.72
N SER A 74 6.58 -0.08 5.80
CA SER A 74 7.95 -0.38 6.25
C SER A 74 9.03 0.21 5.33
N GLN A 75 8.71 0.40 4.05
CA GLN A 75 9.55 1.10 3.08
C GLN A 75 9.42 2.62 3.20
N GLY A 76 8.63 3.15 4.14
CA GLY A 76 8.52 4.58 4.45
C GLY A 76 7.42 5.32 3.71
N PHE A 77 6.49 4.62 3.05
CA PHE A 77 5.34 5.23 2.40
C PHE A 77 4.21 5.47 3.39
N ARG A 78 3.43 6.53 3.18
CA ARG A 78 2.14 6.72 3.86
C ARG A 78 1.08 5.93 3.10
N VAL A 79 0.53 4.91 3.74
CA VAL A 79 -0.40 3.97 3.09
C VAL A 79 -1.75 4.05 3.78
N GLY A 80 -2.81 4.37 3.03
CA GLY A 80 -4.19 4.28 3.50
C GLY A 80 -4.93 3.10 2.87
N ILE A 81 -6.06 2.71 3.44
CA ILE A 81 -6.90 1.63 2.92
C ILE A 81 -8.38 2.01 2.92
N ILE A 82 -9.07 1.76 1.81
CA ILE A 82 -10.53 1.85 1.68
C ILE A 82 -11.05 0.43 1.49
N ALA A 83 -11.78 -0.07 2.49
CA ALA A 83 -12.35 -1.41 2.49
C ALA A 83 -13.84 -1.35 2.14
N GLN A 84 -14.27 -2.21 1.22
CA GLN A 84 -15.67 -2.35 0.77
C GLN A 84 -16.36 -1.01 0.44
N PRO A 85 -15.76 -0.14 -0.40
CA PRO A 85 -16.42 1.10 -0.78
C PRO A 85 -17.75 0.81 -1.48
N ALA A 86 -18.79 1.59 -1.17
CA ALA A 86 -20.07 1.47 -1.86
C ALA A 86 -19.88 1.70 -3.38
N TRP A 87 -20.19 0.68 -4.17
CA TRP A 87 -19.80 0.62 -5.59
C TRP A 87 -20.74 1.38 -6.53
N GLN A 88 -21.88 1.87 -6.01
CA GLN A 88 -22.89 2.57 -6.80
C GLN A 88 -22.47 3.99 -7.20
N SER A 89 -21.34 4.48 -6.66
CA SER A 89 -20.76 5.78 -7.07
C SER A 89 -19.25 5.78 -6.90
N ALA A 90 -18.58 6.74 -7.55
CA ALA A 90 -17.13 6.89 -7.43
C ALA A 90 -16.69 7.58 -6.11
N ALA A 91 -17.60 8.26 -5.42
CA ALA A 91 -17.25 9.09 -4.26
C ALA A 91 -16.59 8.30 -3.10
N PRO A 92 -17.07 7.10 -2.71
CA PRO A 92 -16.43 6.30 -1.66
C PRO A 92 -15.00 5.87 -1.99
N PHE A 93 -14.66 5.71 -3.28
CA PHE A 93 -13.29 5.38 -3.70
C PHE A 93 -12.32 6.56 -3.55
N ALA A 94 -12.83 7.78 -3.34
CA ALA A 94 -12.05 9.01 -3.24
C ALA A 94 -12.02 9.60 -1.81
N GLU A 95 -12.53 8.88 -0.80
CA GLU A 95 -12.65 9.37 0.58
C GLU A 95 -11.29 9.81 1.17
N LEU A 96 -10.22 9.08 0.86
CA LEU A 96 -8.84 9.41 1.24
C LEU A 96 -8.14 10.36 0.25
N GLY A 97 -8.87 10.98 -0.68
CA GLY A 97 -8.33 11.87 -1.69
C GLY A 97 -7.38 11.19 -2.68
N ARG A 98 -6.68 12.01 -3.48
CA ARG A 98 -5.73 11.53 -4.49
C ARG A 98 -4.41 11.10 -3.83
N PRO A 99 -3.91 9.87 -4.07
CA PRO A 99 -2.59 9.45 -3.62
C PRO A 99 -1.48 10.13 -4.42
N ASN A 100 -0.32 10.29 -3.80
CA ASN A 100 0.85 10.89 -4.48
C ASN A 100 1.47 9.97 -5.54
N LEU A 101 1.31 8.65 -5.39
CA LEU A 101 1.89 7.66 -6.30
C LEU A 101 0.80 6.91 -7.07
N PHE A 102 0.01 6.08 -6.39
CA PHE A 102 -1.00 5.24 -7.07
C PHE A 102 -2.09 4.71 -6.13
N PHE A 103 -3.16 4.19 -6.74
CA PHE A 103 -4.14 3.31 -6.10
C PHE A 103 -3.79 1.85 -6.36
N GLY A 104 -3.76 1.02 -5.33
CA GLY A 104 -3.65 -0.45 -5.46
C GLY A 104 -5.01 -1.08 -5.25
N VAL A 105 -5.49 -1.92 -6.17
CA VAL A 105 -6.83 -2.52 -6.08
C VAL A 105 -6.71 -4.03 -5.90
N THR A 106 -7.47 -4.60 -4.98
CA THR A 106 -7.53 -6.05 -4.74
C THR A 106 -8.95 -6.49 -4.39
N ALA A 107 -9.31 -7.72 -4.76
CA ALA A 107 -10.60 -8.32 -4.36
C ALA A 107 -10.69 -8.55 -2.84
N GLY A 108 -9.55 -8.69 -2.16
CA GLY A 108 -9.48 -8.95 -0.72
C GLY A 108 -8.84 -10.29 -0.40
N ASN A 109 -9.22 -10.89 0.73
CA ASN A 109 -8.70 -12.17 1.16
C ASN A 109 -9.66 -13.35 0.86
N MET A 110 -10.92 -13.06 0.55
CA MET A 110 -12.02 -14.02 0.36
C MET A 110 -12.70 -13.85 -0.99
#